data_AF-A0A356QNU8-F1
#
_entry.id   AF-A0A356QNU8-F1
#
_cell.length_a   1.000
_cell.length_b   1.000
_cell.length_c   1.000
_cell.angle_alpha   90.00
_cell.angle_beta   90.00
_cell.angle_gamma   90.00
#
_symmetry.space_group_name_H-M   'P 1'
#
loop_
_entity.id
_entity.type
_entity.pdbx_description
1 polymer ?
#
loop_
_entity_poly.entity_id
_entity_poly.type
_entity_poly.pdbx_seq_one_letter_code
_entity_poly.pdbx_strand_id
1 'polypeptide(L)'
;LIASTAGGMDIEEVAVKTPELILSEPFDPDRGLGAYQARLMASKLGLPTASWRYAVQFFQALCNAFVSLDASLLEINPFVLTGEGTLVA
;
A
#
# COMPACT_ATOMS: atom_id res chain seq x y z
N LEU A 1 -7.59 -0.29 0.30
CA LEU A 1 -6.16 -0.12 -0.05
C LEU A 1 -5.84 -1.01 -1.23
N ILE A 2 -5.28 -0.45 -2.30
CA ILE A 2 -4.80 -1.18 -3.46
C ILE A 2 -3.27 -1.07 -3.48
N ALA A 3 -2.57 -2.15 -3.85
CA ALA A 3 -1.13 -2.14 -4.04
C ALA A 3 -0.70 -3.15 -5.11
N SER A 4 0.45 -2.91 -5.73
CA SER A 4 1.06 -3.83 -6.69
C SER A 4 2.57 -3.81 -6.59
N THR A 5 3.22 -4.91 -6.95
CA THR A 5 4.69 -4.98 -7.12
C THR A 5 5.15 -4.34 -8.43
N ALA A 6 4.24 -4.04 -9.36
CA ALA A 6 4.50 -3.33 -10.61
C ALA A 6 4.57 -1.80 -10.39
N GLY A 7 5.46 -1.35 -9.51
CA GLY A 7 5.65 0.08 -9.23
C GLY A 7 6.24 0.84 -10.42
N GLY A 8 5.89 2.14 -10.55
CA GLY A 8 6.34 2.99 -11.65
C GLY A 8 5.61 2.75 -12.98
N MET A 9 4.55 1.93 -12.97
CA MET A 9 3.63 1.71 -14.09
C MET A 9 2.24 2.24 -13.73
N ASP A 10 1.42 2.49 -14.76
CA ASP A 10 0.03 2.90 -14.59
C ASP A 10 -0.81 1.73 -14.05
N ILE A 11 -1.62 1.97 -13.01
CA ILE A 11 -2.31 0.87 -12.31
C ILE A 11 -3.41 0.25 -13.18
N GLU A 12 -4.00 1.03 -14.07
CA GLU A 12 -4.96 0.60 -15.09
C GLU A 12 -4.32 -0.37 -16.09
N GLU A 13 -3.06 -0.13 -16.48
CA GLU A 13 -2.33 -1.02 -17.37
C GLU A 13 -2.06 -2.37 -16.69
N VAL A 14 -1.66 -2.34 -15.42
CA VAL A 14 -1.47 -3.54 -14.59
C VAL A 14 -2.79 -4.32 -14.49
N ALA A 15 -3.93 -3.64 -14.31
CA ALA A 15 -5.24 -4.27 -14.21
C ALA A 15 -5.65 -5.04 -15.47
N VAL A 16 -5.22 -4.58 -16.64
CA VAL A 16 -5.52 -5.24 -17.92
C VAL A 16 -4.52 -6.36 -18.23
N LYS A 17 -3.22 -6.11 -18.02
CA LYS A 17 -2.16 -7.03 -18.48
C LYS A 17 -1.80 -8.11 -17.46
N THR A 18 -1.76 -7.75 -16.18
CA THR A 18 -1.32 -8.62 -15.08
C THR A 18 -2.20 -8.38 -13.84
N PRO A 19 -3.52 -8.64 -13.93
CA PRO A 19 -4.47 -8.37 -12.84
C PRO A 19 -4.13 -9.12 -11.54
N GLU A 20 -3.43 -10.25 -11.63
CA GLU A 20 -2.95 -11.03 -10.49
C GLU A 20 -1.92 -10.31 -9.62
N LEU A 21 -1.28 -9.26 -10.15
CA LEU A 21 -0.36 -8.41 -9.40
C LEU A 21 -1.08 -7.32 -8.61
N ILE A 22 -2.40 -7.19 -8.75
CA ILE A 22 -3.20 -6.24 -7.98
C ILE A 22 -3.65 -6.89 -6.69
N LEU A 23 -3.19 -6.33 -5.59
CA LEU A 23 -3.59 -6.69 -4.24
C LEU A 23 -4.59 -5.65 -3.75
N SER A 24 -5.69 -6.12 -3.16
CA SER A 24 -6.69 -5.24 -2.57
C SER A 24 -7.06 -5.72 -1.18
N GLU A 25 -7.17 -4.76 -0.26
CA GLU A 25 -7.57 -4.98 1.12
C GLU A 25 -8.54 -3.87 1.56
N PRO A 26 -9.80 -4.20 1.89
CA PRO A 26 -10.77 -3.21 2.33
C PRO A 26 -10.44 -2.72 3.74
N PHE A 27 -10.87 -1.51 4.10
CA PHE A 27 -10.80 -1.04 5.49
C PHE A 27 -12.06 -0.25 5.84
N ASP A 28 -12.36 -0.21 7.13
CA ASP A 28 -13.47 0.58 7.68
C ASP A 28 -12.96 2.01 7.93
N PRO A 29 -13.60 3.06 7.36
CA PRO A 29 -13.09 4.42 7.47
C PRO A 29 -13.20 4.99 8.90
N ASP A 30 -14.12 4.50 9.72
CA ASP A 30 -14.27 4.93 11.12
C ASP A 30 -13.24 4.25 12.02
N ARG A 31 -12.91 2.98 11.73
CA ARG A 31 -11.94 2.19 12.52
C ARG A 31 -10.50 2.31 12.02
N GLY A 32 -10.31 2.72 10.77
CA GLY A 32 -9.03 2.74 10.07
C GLY A 32 -8.55 1.35 9.62
N LEU A 33 -7.37 1.32 9.02
CA LEU A 33 -6.73 0.09 8.55
C LEU A 33 -6.14 -0.70 9.72
N GLY A 34 -6.58 -1.95 9.90
CA GLY A 34 -6.08 -2.82 10.95
C GLY A 34 -4.60 -3.19 10.75
N ALA A 35 -3.83 -3.28 11.83
CA ALA A 35 -2.41 -3.62 11.74
C ALA A 35 -2.15 -5.01 11.11
N TYR A 36 -3.10 -5.96 11.28
CA TYR A 36 -3.00 -7.27 10.64
C TYR A 36 -3.18 -7.17 9.11
N GLN A 37 -4.06 -6.29 8.64
CA GLN A 37 -4.31 -6.03 7.22
C GLN A 37 -3.07 -5.40 6.58
N ALA A 38 -2.47 -4.42 7.26
CA ALA A 38 -1.26 -3.77 6.79
C ALA A 38 -0.08 -4.75 6.70
N ARG A 39 0.07 -5.67 7.68
CA ARG A 39 1.08 -6.76 7.59
C ARG A 39 0.76 -7.75 6.48
N LEU A 40 -0.51 -8.09 6.26
CA LEU A 40 -0.92 -8.95 5.15
C LEU A 40 -0.51 -8.33 3.80
N MET A 41 -0.74 -7.02 3.63
CA MET A 41 -0.32 -6.30 2.43
C MET A 41 1.21 -6.27 2.28
N ALA A 42 1.95 -5.99 3.35
CA ALA A 42 3.42 -6.03 3.32
C ALA A 42 3.97 -7.42 2.93
N SER A 43 3.35 -8.49 3.43
CA SER A 43 3.69 -9.86 3.06
C SER A 43 3.38 -10.17 1.61
N LYS A 44 2.19 -9.79 1.11
CA LYS A 44 1.78 -10.04 -0.27
C LYS A 44 2.63 -9.26 -1.29
N LEU A 45 3.10 -8.08 -0.91
CA LEU A 45 4.06 -7.28 -1.68
C LEU A 45 5.49 -7.82 -1.65
N GLY A 46 5.76 -8.87 -0.87
CA GLY A 46 7.10 -9.45 -0.74
C GLY A 46 8.10 -8.55 -0.01
N LEU A 47 7.62 -7.60 0.82
CA LEU A 47 8.52 -6.73 1.57
C LEU A 47 9.32 -7.53 2.61
N PRO A 48 10.62 -7.23 2.81
CA PRO A 48 11.40 -7.85 3.88
C PRO A 48 10.75 -7.60 5.23
N THR A 49 10.75 -8.61 6.10
CA THR A 49 10.12 -8.53 7.43
C THR A 49 10.66 -7.39 8.29
N ALA A 50 11.96 -7.06 8.14
CA ALA A 50 12.59 -5.91 8.78
C ALA A 50 11.93 -4.57 8.42
N SER A 51 11.34 -4.45 7.23
CA SER A 51 10.68 -3.26 6.72
C SER A 51 9.19 -3.20 7.06
N TRP A 52 8.60 -4.27 7.61
CA TRP A 52 7.15 -4.34 7.87
C TRP A 52 6.67 -3.27 8.85
N ARG A 53 7.50 -2.86 9.82
CA ARG A 53 7.11 -1.77 10.73
C ARG A 53 6.82 -0.48 9.97
N TYR A 54 7.62 -0.18 8.96
CA TYR A 54 7.48 1.02 8.14
C TYR A 54 6.28 0.88 7.21
N ALA A 55 6.07 -0.31 6.63
CA ALA A 55 4.92 -0.57 5.77
C ALA A 55 3.61 -0.39 6.52
N VAL A 56 3.53 -0.93 7.75
CA VAL A 56 2.36 -0.81 8.61
C VAL A 56 2.06 0.66 8.93
N GLN A 57 3.07 1.40 9.39
CA GLN A 57 2.91 2.82 9.69
C GLN A 57 2.46 3.61 8.46
N PHE A 58 3.08 3.35 7.31
CA PHE A 58 2.77 4.03 6.05
C PHE A 58 1.34 3.74 5.58
N PHE A 59 0.93 2.48 5.49
CA PHE A 59 -0.41 2.12 5.01
C PHE A 59 -1.51 2.66 5.92
N GLN A 60 -1.30 2.64 7.24
CA GLN A 60 -2.25 3.23 8.18
C GLN A 60 -2.32 4.74 8.04
N ALA A 61 -1.18 5.42 7.91
CA ALA A 61 -1.14 6.86 7.67
C ALA A 61 -1.82 7.24 6.35
N LEU A 62 -1.62 6.46 5.29
CA LEU A 62 -2.24 6.67 3.98
C LEU A 62 -3.77 6.55 4.06
N CYS A 63 -4.29 5.48 4.68
CA CYS A 63 -5.73 5.30 4.89
C CYS A 63 -6.33 6.41 5.76
N ASN A 64 -5.63 6.83 6.82
CA ASN A 64 -6.08 7.92 7.67
C ASN A 64 -6.08 9.26 6.93
N ALA A 65 -5.06 9.53 6.12
CA ALA A 65 -4.97 10.74 5.30
C ALA A 65 -6.09 10.80 4.26
N PHE A 66 -6.38 9.67 3.59
CA PHE A 66 -7.49 9.55 2.65
C PHE A 66 -8.83 10.00 3.28
N VAL A 67 -9.15 9.48 4.48
CA VAL A 67 -10.38 9.86 5.20
C VAL A 67 -10.32 11.32 5.69
N SER A 68 -9.20 11.73 6.27
CA SER A 68 -9.06 13.06 6.89
C SER A 68 -9.08 14.21 5.87
N LEU A 69 -8.66 13.93 4.63
CA LEU A 69 -8.65 14.91 3.54
C LEU A 69 -9.94 14.88 2.71
N ASP A 70 -10.91 14.03 3.06
CA ASP A 70 -12.12 13.79 2.27
C ASP A 70 -11.79 13.49 0.79
N ALA A 71 -10.74 12.68 0.58
CA ALA A 71 -10.21 12.40 -0.74
C ALA A 71 -11.09 11.38 -1.48
N SER A 72 -11.26 11.56 -2.79
CA SER A 72 -11.88 10.54 -3.65
C SER A 72 -10.89 9.44 -4.05
N LEU A 73 -9.60 9.79 -4.17
CA LEU A 73 -8.49 8.91 -4.46
C LEU A 73 -7.20 9.49 -3.87
N LEU A 74 -6.37 8.64 -3.29
CA LEU A 74 -5.03 8.98 -2.86
C LEU A 74 -4.07 7.90 -3.39
N GLU A 75 -3.20 8.30 -4.30
CA GLU A 75 -2.29 7.40 -5.01
C GLU A 75 -0.83 7.78 -4.72
N ILE A 76 -0.01 6.76 -4.47
CA ILE A 76 1.43 6.89 -4.29
C ILE A 76 2.09 5.97 -5.30
N ASN A 77 2.78 6.58 -6.28
CA ASN A 77 3.49 5.85 -7.32
C ASN A 77 4.74 6.65 -7.76
N PRO A 78 5.97 6.20 -7.43
CA PRO A 78 6.30 4.90 -6.83
C PRO A 78 6.30 4.89 -5.30
N PHE A 79 6.04 3.71 -4.70
CA PHE A 79 6.33 3.41 -3.30
C PHE A 79 7.63 2.60 -3.23
N VAL A 80 8.69 3.19 -2.70
CA VAL A 80 10.07 2.70 -2.87
C VAL A 80 10.62 2.07 -1.60
N LEU A 81 11.16 0.86 -1.71
CA LEU A 81 12.05 0.27 -0.71
C LEU A 81 13.49 0.66 -1.03
N THR A 82 14.12 1.41 -0.12
CA THR A 82 15.52 1.84 -0.27
C THR A 82 16.50 0.71 0.05
N GLY A 83 17.76 0.87 -0.35
CA GLY A 83 18.83 -0.06 0.02
C GLY A 83 19.09 -0.15 1.53
N GLU A 84 18.64 0.84 2.30
CA GLU A 84 18.71 0.85 3.77
C GLU A 84 17.52 0.11 4.43
N GLY A 85 16.62 -0.45 3.63
CA GLY A 85 15.44 -1.18 4.11
C GLY A 85 14.31 -0.27 4.64
N THR A 86 14.37 1.04 4.35
CA THR A 86 13.34 2.02 4.66
C THR A 86 12.37 2.17 3.48
N LEU A 87 11.14 2.61 3.78
CA LEU A 87 10.11 2.84 2.76
C LEU A 87 9.91 4.35 2.58
N VAL A 88 9.85 4.78 1.32
CA VAL A 88 9.70 6.18 0.91
C VAL A 88 8.57 6.28 -0.12
N ALA A 89 7.82 7.37 -0.03
CA ALA A 89 6.68 7.73 -0.86
C ALA A 89 6.79 9.21 -1.24
#